data_AF-A0A9E4A9R0-F1
#
_entry.id   AF-A0A9E4A9R0-F1
#
_cell.length_a   1.000
_cell.length_b   1.000
_cell.length_c   1.000
_cell.angle_alpha   90.00
_cell.angle_beta   90.00
_cell.angle_gamma   90.00
#
_symmetry.space_group_name_H-M   'P 1'
#
loop_
_entity.id
_entity.type
_entity.pdbx_description
1 polymer ?
#
loop_
_entity_poly.entity_id
_entity_poly.type
_entity_poly.pdbx_seq_one_letter_code
_entity_poly.pdbx_strand_id
1 'polypeptide(L)'
;MRKISQICLWFCALLCCTVLYSCGTSSTIKVPPPTPPKPSEAVQRLQAKIETTLNDPSLVSSNVGMKVVSLKTGEVLYEKDAEKLYHPASTMKLITAATALVKLGPNYRFHTTLYTDPVEDNLGNIYLKGGGDPVFEKMVERLVEMDTKALQGDIVVDETYFDAIRRGKGWMWDDGPIGGYYPHLSALTINRNGVHLRISPGSKVDDPVRIHLDPPTQHMKIVNDATTVGASEKTRLTIKREDGPIEANILMIDGV
;
A
#
# COMPACT_ATOMS: atom_id res chain seq x y z
N MET A 1 -30.07 -32.16 -10.77
CA MET A 1 -31.41 -31.77 -11.29
C MET A 1 -31.31 -30.31 -11.71
N ARG A 2 -31.47 -29.82 -12.95
CA ARG A 2 -32.10 -30.26 -14.21
C ARG A 2 -31.28 -29.72 -15.43
N LYS A 3 -31.05 -30.61 -16.43
CA LYS A 3 -31.15 -30.51 -17.92
C LYS A 3 -30.57 -29.27 -18.66
N ILE A 4 -29.60 -29.37 -19.59
CA ILE A 4 -29.54 -29.95 -20.98
C ILE A 4 -30.40 -29.19 -22.02
N SER A 5 -29.75 -28.67 -23.10
CA SER A 5 -30.18 -28.65 -24.54
C SER A 5 -29.43 -27.56 -25.34
N GLN A 6 -28.39 -27.87 -26.13
CA GLN A 6 -28.35 -28.18 -27.59
C GLN A 6 -28.32 -26.96 -28.55
N ILE A 7 -27.20 -26.76 -29.30
CA ILE A 7 -26.88 -27.17 -30.69
C ILE A 7 -27.52 -26.28 -31.78
N CYS A 8 -26.66 -25.65 -32.60
CA CYS A 8 -27.00 -25.29 -33.98
C CYS A 8 -25.77 -25.53 -34.88
N LEU A 9 -25.76 -26.70 -35.52
CA LEU A 9 -24.99 -27.05 -36.70
C LEU A 9 -25.79 -26.58 -37.93
N TRP A 10 -25.16 -25.82 -38.83
CA TRP A 10 -25.67 -25.62 -40.18
C TRP A 10 -24.57 -25.97 -41.19
N PHE A 11 -24.92 -26.90 -42.09
CA PHE A 11 -24.14 -27.38 -43.23
C PHE A 11 -24.98 -27.16 -44.51
N CYS A 12 -24.28 -27.08 -45.65
CA CYS A 12 -24.76 -27.02 -47.06
C CYS A 12 -25.16 -25.61 -47.58
N ALA A 13 -24.79 -25.17 -48.78
CA ALA A 13 -24.36 -25.89 -49.98
C ALA A 13 -23.43 -25.03 -50.88
N LEU A 14 -22.62 -25.71 -51.70
CA LEU A 14 -21.82 -25.16 -52.80
C LEU A 14 -22.71 -24.45 -53.84
N LEU A 15 -22.26 -23.29 -54.33
CA LEU A 15 -22.51 -22.87 -55.71
C LEU A 15 -21.20 -22.37 -56.33
N CYS A 16 -20.81 -23.05 -57.40
CA CYS A 16 -19.63 -22.78 -58.22
C CYS A 16 -19.96 -21.63 -59.19
N CYS A 17 -19.36 -20.46 -59.00
CA CYS A 17 -19.31 -19.40 -60.02
C CYS A 17 -17.85 -19.06 -60.29
N THR A 18 -17.35 -19.60 -61.40
CA THR A 18 -16.09 -19.24 -62.04
C THR A 18 -16.16 -17.79 -62.50
N VAL A 19 -15.48 -16.88 -61.79
CA VAL A 19 -15.14 -15.56 -62.30
C VAL A 19 -13.63 -15.53 -62.50
N LEU A 20 -13.22 -15.65 -63.76
CA LEU A 20 -11.86 -15.38 -64.21
C LEU A 20 -11.59 -13.89 -64.00
N TYR A 21 -10.91 -13.54 -62.91
CA TYR A 21 -10.20 -12.27 -62.81
C TYR A 21 -8.70 -12.55 -62.80
N SER A 22 -8.07 -12.03 -63.86
CA SER A 22 -6.64 -11.85 -64.03
C SER A 22 -5.93 -11.62 -62.69
N CYS A 23 -5.01 -12.52 -62.35
CA CYS A 23 -4.02 -12.32 -61.30
C CYS A 23 -3.06 -11.23 -61.78
N GLY A 24 -3.49 -9.98 -61.66
CA GLY A 24 -2.58 -8.84 -61.69
C GLY A 24 -1.79 -8.88 -60.39
N THR A 25 -0.53 -9.29 -60.45
CA THR A 25 0.43 -9.11 -59.37
C THR A 25 0.58 -7.61 -59.11
N SER A 26 -0.25 -7.05 -58.24
CA SER A 26 -0.04 -5.72 -57.70
C SER A 26 1.12 -5.84 -56.71
N SER A 27 2.32 -5.58 -57.22
CA SER A 27 3.48 -5.26 -56.40
C SER A 27 3.18 -3.96 -55.67
N THR A 28 2.53 -4.06 -54.52
CA THR A 28 2.45 -2.96 -53.57
C THR A 28 3.89 -2.61 -53.18
N ILE A 29 4.40 -1.50 -53.72
CA ILE A 29 5.63 -0.89 -53.26
C ILE A 29 5.43 -0.61 -51.77
N LYS A 30 6.06 -1.39 -50.89
CA LYS A 30 6.19 -1.06 -49.47
C LYS A 30 7.03 0.21 -49.39
N VAL A 31 6.37 1.37 -49.43
CA VAL A 31 7.02 2.64 -49.11
C VAL A 31 7.47 2.50 -47.65
N PRO A 32 8.79 2.55 -47.36
CA PRO A 32 9.26 2.48 -45.99
C PRO A 32 8.60 3.63 -45.20
N PRO A 33 8.20 3.39 -43.95
CA PRO A 33 7.60 4.43 -43.13
C PRO A 33 8.54 5.65 -43.11
N PRO A 34 7.99 6.87 -43.19
CA PRO A 34 8.80 8.07 -43.18
C PRO A 34 9.72 8.06 -41.96
N THR A 35 11.01 8.29 -42.19
CA THR A 35 12.00 8.35 -41.11
C THR A 35 11.54 9.42 -40.12
N PRO A 36 11.51 9.12 -38.81
CA PRO A 36 11.13 10.11 -37.81
C PRO A 36 11.99 11.37 -38.00
N PRO A 37 11.40 12.57 -37.88
CA PRO A 37 12.17 13.80 -37.93
C PRO A 37 13.29 13.73 -36.89
N LYS A 38 14.48 14.21 -37.25
CA LYS A 38 15.60 14.25 -36.31
C LYS A 38 15.16 15.03 -35.06
N PRO A 39 15.50 14.54 -33.85
CA PRO A 39 15.20 15.27 -32.62
C PRO A 39 15.82 16.68 -32.68
N SER A 40 15.14 17.66 -32.10
CA SER A 40 15.70 19.01 -31.98
C SER A 40 17.04 18.98 -31.24
N GLU A 41 17.90 19.99 -31.45
CA GLU A 41 19.18 20.07 -30.74
C GLU A 41 19.03 20.02 -29.21
N ALA A 42 17.95 20.61 -28.68
CA ALA A 42 17.67 20.57 -27.25
C ALA A 42 17.41 19.14 -26.76
N VAL A 43 16.65 18.34 -27.54
CA VAL A 43 16.41 16.93 -27.24
C VAL A 43 17.71 16.14 -27.36
N GLN A 44 18.52 16.36 -28.38
CA GLN A 44 19.82 15.69 -28.52
C GLN A 44 20.74 15.97 -27.32
N ARG A 45 20.79 17.22 -26.84
CA ARG A 45 21.55 17.59 -25.63
C ARG A 45 21.01 16.90 -24.37
N LEU A 46 19.69 16.79 -24.23
CA LEU A 46 19.05 16.04 -23.13
C LEU A 46 19.45 14.57 -23.17
N GLN A 47 19.30 13.92 -24.33
CA GLN A 47 19.64 12.52 -24.53
C GLN A 47 21.10 12.26 -24.20
N ALA A 48 22.03 13.08 -24.71
CA ALA A 48 23.46 12.95 -24.42
C ALA A 48 23.77 13.07 -22.92
N LYS A 49 23.09 13.98 -22.21
CA LYS A 49 23.24 14.14 -20.76
C LYS A 49 22.73 12.93 -19.98
N ILE A 50 21.57 12.40 -20.37
CA ILE A 50 21.00 11.17 -19.79
C ILE A 50 21.98 10.01 -20.01
N GLU A 51 22.45 9.79 -21.23
CA GLU A 51 23.41 8.72 -21.54
C GLU A 51 24.70 8.86 -20.73
N THR A 52 25.20 10.08 -20.55
CA THR A 52 26.38 10.31 -19.70
C THR A 52 26.12 9.87 -18.26
N THR A 53 24.95 10.20 -17.70
CA THR A 53 24.56 9.78 -16.34
C THR A 53 24.35 8.27 -16.24
N LEU A 54 23.74 7.65 -17.24
CA LEU A 54 23.47 6.21 -17.25
C LEU A 54 24.72 5.36 -17.42
N ASN A 55 25.81 5.93 -17.96
CA ASN A 55 27.12 5.31 -18.06
C ASN A 55 28.01 5.55 -16.83
N ASP A 56 27.48 6.12 -15.74
CA ASP A 56 28.22 6.26 -14.49
C ASP A 56 28.64 4.87 -13.96
N PRO A 57 29.93 4.67 -13.58
CA PRO A 57 30.40 3.38 -13.07
C PRO A 57 29.63 2.83 -11.87
N SER A 58 28.97 3.67 -11.07
CA SER A 58 28.12 3.24 -9.96
C SER A 58 26.86 2.48 -10.40
N LEU A 59 26.46 2.60 -11.67
CA LEU A 59 25.29 1.93 -12.25
C LEU A 59 25.62 0.67 -13.03
N VAL A 60 26.90 0.25 -13.09
CA VAL A 60 27.35 -0.85 -13.95
C VAL A 60 26.61 -2.18 -13.72
N SER A 61 26.20 -2.46 -12.48
CA SER A 61 25.44 -3.66 -12.10
C SER A 61 23.93 -3.43 -11.98
N SER A 62 23.44 -2.24 -12.35
CA SER A 62 22.04 -1.84 -12.21
C SER A 62 21.27 -2.06 -13.50
N ASN A 63 20.04 -2.56 -13.38
CA ASN A 63 19.07 -2.55 -14.48
C ASN A 63 18.32 -1.22 -14.47
N VAL A 64 18.56 -0.37 -15.48
CA VAL A 64 17.90 0.94 -15.59
C VAL A 64 16.98 0.98 -16.81
N GLY A 65 15.69 1.15 -16.55
CA GLY A 65 14.68 1.50 -17.54
C GLY A 65 14.26 2.97 -17.40
N MET A 66 14.12 3.68 -18.51
CA MET A 66 13.74 5.09 -18.52
C MET A 66 12.87 5.40 -19.74
N LYS A 67 11.80 6.17 -19.52
CA LYS A 67 10.94 6.73 -20.57
C LYS A 67 10.63 8.17 -20.25
N VAL A 68 10.96 9.08 -21.15
CA VAL A 68 10.71 10.52 -21.02
C VAL A 68 9.76 10.93 -22.13
N VAL A 69 8.62 11.50 -21.76
CA VAL A 69 7.55 11.88 -22.70
C VAL A 69 7.19 13.34 -22.50
N SER A 70 7.06 14.07 -23.61
CA SER A 70 6.51 15.42 -23.61
C SER A 70 5.02 15.39 -23.27
N LEU A 71 4.63 16.01 -22.15
CA LEU A 71 3.21 16.09 -21.77
C LEU A 71 2.38 16.97 -22.72
N LYS A 72 3.01 17.85 -23.50
CA LYS A 72 2.32 18.74 -24.44
C LYS A 72 2.04 18.06 -25.79
N THR A 73 2.99 17.28 -26.28
CA THR A 73 2.95 16.71 -27.64
C THR A 73 2.75 15.20 -27.64
N GLY A 74 2.94 14.51 -26.51
CA GLY A 74 2.95 13.04 -26.43
C GLY A 74 4.20 12.39 -27.01
N GLU A 75 5.16 13.17 -27.49
CA GLU A 75 6.39 12.68 -28.11
C GLU A 75 7.32 12.05 -27.07
N VAL A 76 7.86 10.88 -27.39
CA VAL A 76 8.92 10.24 -26.59
C VAL A 76 10.24 10.95 -26.87
N LEU A 77 10.80 11.59 -25.84
CA LEU A 77 12.04 12.36 -25.93
C LEU A 77 13.28 11.48 -25.64
N TYR A 78 13.11 10.42 -24.86
CA TYR A 78 14.15 9.44 -24.54
C TYR A 78 13.48 8.14 -24.09
N GLU A 79 14.05 7.00 -24.49
CA GLU A 79 13.59 5.68 -24.08
C GLU A 79 14.75 4.70 -24.02
N LYS A 80 14.86 3.96 -22.92
CA LYS A 80 15.81 2.87 -22.71
C LYS A 80 15.13 1.80 -21.89
N ASP A 81 15.07 0.57 -22.39
CA ASP A 81 14.52 -0.60 -21.68
C ASP A 81 13.14 -0.38 -21.03
N ALA A 82 12.33 0.56 -21.54
CA ALA A 82 11.13 1.03 -20.86
C ALA A 82 9.99 0.00 -20.74
N GLU A 83 10.02 -1.06 -21.55
CA GLU A 83 9.03 -2.13 -21.54
C GLU A 83 9.41 -3.30 -20.62
N LYS A 84 10.62 -3.27 -20.02
CA LYS A 84 11.02 -4.30 -19.05
C LYS A 84 10.28 -4.11 -17.72
N LEU A 85 10.13 -5.22 -16.98
CA LEU A 85 9.54 -5.20 -15.65
C LEU A 85 10.60 -4.84 -14.60
N TYR A 86 10.23 -3.98 -13.66
CA TYR A 86 11.07 -3.51 -12.57
C TYR A 86 10.31 -3.57 -11.24
N HIS A 87 11.04 -3.55 -10.12
CA HIS A 87 10.44 -3.30 -8.81
C HIS A 87 10.18 -1.80 -8.66
N PRO A 88 8.91 -1.35 -8.65
CA PRO A 88 8.59 0.08 -8.65
C PRO A 88 8.83 0.74 -7.28
N ALA A 89 9.03 -0.05 -6.22
CA ALA A 89 9.02 0.43 -4.84
C ALA A 89 7.81 1.35 -4.60
N SER A 90 8.01 2.49 -3.93
CA SER A 90 6.94 3.45 -3.64
C SER A 90 6.34 4.14 -4.87
N THR A 91 6.92 4.01 -6.08
CA THR A 91 6.26 4.54 -7.30
C THR A 91 4.98 3.77 -7.65
N MET A 92 4.79 2.56 -7.13
CA MET A 92 3.52 1.82 -7.21
C MET A 92 2.32 2.65 -6.70
N LYS A 93 2.56 3.56 -5.75
CA LYS A 93 1.53 4.45 -5.19
C LYS A 93 0.84 5.30 -6.27
N LEU A 94 1.51 5.61 -7.38
CA LEU A 94 0.88 6.35 -8.49
C LEU A 94 -0.29 5.57 -9.10
N ILE A 95 -0.11 4.28 -9.36
CA ILE A 95 -1.16 3.41 -9.92
C ILE A 95 -2.27 3.19 -8.88
N THR A 96 -1.91 2.95 -7.62
CA THR A 96 -2.88 2.81 -6.53
C THR A 96 -3.74 4.07 -6.37
N ALA A 97 -3.11 5.25 -6.33
CA ALA A 97 -3.81 6.53 -6.17
C ALA A 97 -4.72 6.83 -7.37
N ALA A 98 -4.23 6.66 -8.60
CA ALA A 98 -5.04 6.83 -9.80
C ALA A 98 -6.26 5.88 -9.81
N THR A 99 -6.04 4.60 -9.46
CA THR A 99 -7.13 3.61 -9.37
C THR A 99 -8.15 3.99 -8.31
N ALA A 100 -7.70 4.43 -7.13
CA ALA A 100 -8.59 4.88 -6.07
C ALA A 100 -9.43 6.09 -6.50
N LEU A 101 -8.83 7.08 -7.17
CA LEU A 101 -9.55 8.24 -7.69
C LEU A 101 -10.60 7.85 -8.73
N VAL A 102 -10.29 6.92 -9.64
CA VAL A 102 -11.24 6.44 -10.65
C VAL A 102 -12.38 5.63 -10.03
N LYS A 103 -12.09 4.78 -9.03
CA LYS A 103 -13.07 3.85 -8.46
C LYS A 103 -13.93 4.48 -7.37
N LEU A 104 -13.34 5.31 -6.52
CA LEU A 104 -14.02 5.90 -5.36
C LEU A 104 -14.46 7.35 -5.63
N GLY A 105 -13.79 8.04 -6.54
CA GLY A 105 -13.97 9.46 -6.78
C GLY A 105 -13.19 10.34 -5.80
N PRO A 106 -12.91 11.61 -6.18
CA PRO A 106 -12.12 12.54 -5.34
C PRO A 106 -12.85 12.95 -4.05
N ASN A 107 -14.17 12.77 -4.01
CA ASN A 107 -15.01 13.15 -2.87
C ASN A 107 -15.37 11.97 -1.97
N TYR A 108 -14.79 10.79 -2.20
CA TYR A 108 -15.03 9.64 -1.33
C TYR A 108 -14.71 9.97 0.13
N ARG A 109 -15.52 9.43 1.04
CA ARG A 109 -15.31 9.49 2.48
C ARG A 109 -15.42 8.09 3.03
N PHE A 110 -14.51 7.72 3.91
CA PHE A 110 -14.63 6.50 4.69
C PHE A 110 -15.76 6.67 5.72
N HIS A 111 -16.46 5.59 6.02
CA HIS A 111 -17.60 5.60 6.94
C HIS A 111 -17.38 4.57 8.04
N THR A 112 -17.20 5.03 9.27
CA THR A 112 -17.24 4.16 10.45
C THR A 112 -18.61 4.29 11.09
N THR A 113 -19.24 3.15 11.38
CA THR A 113 -20.61 3.10 11.89
C THR A 113 -20.61 2.66 13.34
N LEU A 114 -21.48 3.29 14.14
CA LEU A 114 -21.76 2.90 15.51
C LEU A 114 -23.22 2.44 15.57
N TYR A 115 -23.48 1.24 16.07
CA TYR A 115 -24.83 0.70 16.24
C TYR A 115 -24.93 -0.13 17.52
N THR A 116 -26.14 -0.41 17.98
CA THR A 116 -26.37 -1.15 19.23
C THR A 116 -27.51 -2.13 19.09
N ASP A 117 -27.47 -3.21 19.88
CA ASP A 117 -28.61 -4.10 20.03
C ASP A 117 -29.75 -3.39 20.78
N PRO A 118 -31.01 -3.52 20.33
CA PRO A 118 -32.13 -2.93 21.04
C PRO A 118 -32.35 -3.67 22.37
N VAL A 119 -32.29 -2.93 23.48
CA VAL A 119 -32.71 -3.34 24.83
C VAL A 119 -33.64 -2.26 25.36
N GLU A 120 -34.71 -2.62 26.07
CA GLU A 120 -35.84 -1.73 26.41
C GLU A 120 -35.42 -0.32 26.88
N ASP A 121 -34.97 -0.19 28.13
CA ASP A 121 -34.56 1.08 28.74
C ASP A 121 -33.03 1.23 28.84
N ASN A 122 -32.27 0.37 28.16
CA ASN A 122 -30.82 0.28 28.28
C ASN A 122 -30.12 0.05 26.94
N LEU A 123 -28.79 0.06 26.94
CA LEU A 123 -27.99 -0.25 25.76
C LEU A 123 -27.57 -1.73 25.82
N GLY A 124 -27.86 -2.49 24.76
CA GLY A 124 -27.32 -3.82 24.55
C GLY A 124 -25.85 -3.76 24.13
N ASN A 125 -25.38 -4.71 23.31
CA ASN A 125 -24.02 -4.59 22.77
C ASN A 125 -23.88 -3.30 21.95
N ILE A 126 -22.72 -2.67 22.00
CA ILE A 126 -22.36 -1.54 21.15
C ILE A 126 -21.33 -2.03 20.14
N TYR A 127 -21.61 -1.83 18.86
CA TYR A 127 -20.74 -2.24 17.77
C TYR A 127 -20.11 -1.05 17.09
N LEU A 128 -18.78 -1.03 17.05
CA LEU A 128 -17.99 -0.08 16.26
C LEU A 128 -17.50 -0.77 14.99
N LYS A 129 -18.18 -0.53 13.88
CA LYS A 129 -17.85 -1.12 12.57
C LYS A 129 -16.96 -0.21 11.75
N GLY A 130 -15.73 -0.64 11.52
CA GLY A 130 -14.76 0.05 10.68
C GLY A 130 -15.10 -0.02 9.20
N GLY A 131 -14.97 1.12 8.50
CA GLY A 131 -15.13 1.20 7.03
C GLY A 131 -13.83 1.46 6.27
N GLY A 132 -12.68 1.20 6.91
CA GLY A 132 -11.36 1.36 6.30
C GLY A 132 -10.77 2.76 6.36
N ASP A 133 -11.24 3.62 7.28
CA ASP A 133 -10.69 4.97 7.46
C ASP A 133 -9.25 4.91 8.03
N PRO A 134 -8.22 5.35 7.27
CA PRO A 134 -6.83 5.26 7.70
C PRO A 134 -6.40 6.38 8.67
N VAL A 135 -7.27 7.38 8.92
CA VAL A 135 -7.00 8.54 9.78
C VAL A 135 -8.10 8.73 10.83
N PHE A 136 -8.72 7.63 11.22
CA PHE A 136 -9.81 7.64 12.17
C PHE A 136 -9.36 8.03 13.58
N GLU A 137 -9.81 9.19 14.04
CA GLU A 137 -9.47 9.73 15.36
C GLU A 137 -10.72 10.10 16.19
N LYS A 138 -11.85 10.45 15.55
CA LYS A 138 -12.92 11.24 16.17
C LYS A 138 -14.11 10.48 16.79
N MET A 139 -14.29 9.18 16.51
CA MET A 139 -15.46 8.47 17.04
C MET A 139 -15.27 8.01 18.49
N VAL A 140 -14.03 7.91 18.98
CA VAL A 140 -13.76 7.53 20.37
C VAL A 140 -14.39 8.55 21.33
N GLU A 141 -14.37 9.83 20.97
CA GLU A 141 -15.03 10.90 21.73
C GLU A 141 -16.55 10.69 21.80
N ARG A 142 -17.18 10.28 20.70
CA ARG A 142 -18.63 10.00 20.66
C ARG A 142 -19.03 8.77 21.48
N LEU A 143 -18.16 7.78 21.61
CA LEU A 143 -18.38 6.64 22.52
C LEU A 143 -18.35 7.07 23.98
N VAL A 144 -17.49 8.02 24.34
CA VAL A 144 -17.39 8.59 25.70
C VAL A 144 -18.62 9.45 26.04
N GLU A 145 -19.23 10.08 25.04
CA GLU A 145 -20.48 10.83 25.19
C GLU A 145 -21.72 9.94 25.36
N MET A 146 -21.66 8.67 24.97
CA MET A 146 -22.74 7.72 25.27
C MET A 146 -22.75 7.41 26.76
N ASP A 147 -23.95 7.26 27.34
CA ASP A 147 -24.08 6.83 28.74
C ASP A 147 -23.69 5.36 28.89
N THR A 148 -22.38 5.11 28.90
CA THR A 148 -21.78 3.78 29.08
C THR A 148 -22.16 3.15 30.42
N LYS A 149 -22.76 3.89 31.36
CA LYS A 149 -23.31 3.31 32.60
C LYS A 149 -24.62 2.56 32.38
N ALA A 150 -25.34 2.84 31.29
CA ALA A 150 -26.54 2.11 30.86
C ALA A 150 -26.21 0.93 29.94
N LEU A 151 -24.92 0.64 29.70
CA LEU A 151 -24.47 -0.50 28.90
C LEU A 151 -24.63 -1.80 29.68
N GLN A 152 -25.42 -2.72 29.15
CA GLN A 152 -25.62 -4.07 29.70
C GLN A 152 -24.90 -5.16 28.88
N GLY A 153 -24.35 -4.81 27.72
CA GLY A 153 -23.61 -5.72 26.84
C GLY A 153 -22.14 -5.36 26.70
N ASP A 154 -21.52 -5.91 25.65
CA ASP A 154 -20.12 -5.68 25.31
C ASP A 154 -19.94 -4.52 24.33
N ILE A 155 -18.74 -3.94 24.33
CA ILE A 155 -18.27 -3.11 23.21
C ILE A 155 -17.54 -4.03 22.23
N VAL A 156 -18.10 -4.16 21.02
CA VAL A 156 -17.63 -5.05 19.97
C VAL A 156 -17.00 -4.23 18.85
N VAL A 157 -15.76 -4.57 18.51
CA VAL A 157 -15.06 -4.00 17.35
C VAL A 157 -15.32 -4.88 16.13
N ASP A 158 -16.06 -4.35 15.15
CA ASP A 158 -16.39 -5.04 13.91
C ASP A 158 -15.43 -4.61 12.79
N GLU A 159 -14.50 -5.51 12.44
CA GLU A 159 -13.52 -5.31 11.38
C GLU A 159 -13.87 -6.06 10.07
N THR A 160 -15.09 -6.62 9.98
CA THR A 160 -15.51 -7.51 8.87
C THR A 160 -15.63 -6.84 7.50
N TYR A 161 -15.43 -5.51 7.42
CA TYR A 161 -15.40 -4.79 6.15
C TYR A 161 -14.18 -5.18 5.29
N PHE A 162 -13.05 -5.52 5.93
CA PHE A 162 -11.90 -6.13 5.26
C PHE A 162 -11.79 -7.61 5.64
N ASP A 163 -10.91 -8.33 4.93
CA ASP A 163 -10.55 -9.68 5.32
C ASP A 163 -9.66 -9.68 6.59
N ALA A 164 -9.36 -10.88 7.10
CA ALA A 164 -8.52 -11.06 8.28
C ALA A 164 -7.00 -10.97 7.98
N ILE A 165 -6.59 -10.64 6.75
CA ILE A 165 -5.18 -10.61 6.36
C ILE A 165 -4.56 -9.29 6.82
N ARG A 166 -3.68 -9.36 7.82
CA ARG A 166 -3.11 -8.18 8.47
C ARG A 166 -1.82 -7.65 7.83
N ARG A 167 -1.16 -8.42 6.96
CA ARG A 167 0.09 -8.02 6.31
C ARG A 167 -0.10 -7.88 4.81
N GLY A 168 0.61 -6.91 4.21
CA GLY A 168 0.61 -6.75 2.76
C GLY A 168 1.18 -7.98 2.04
N LYS A 169 0.64 -8.29 0.86
CA LYS A 169 1.19 -9.37 0.03
C LYS A 169 2.64 -9.06 -0.33
N GLY A 170 3.55 -9.99 -0.01
CA GLY A 170 4.98 -9.88 -0.29
C GLY A 170 5.79 -9.12 0.76
N TRP A 171 5.19 -8.73 1.88
CA TRP A 171 5.96 -8.26 3.05
C TRP A 171 6.76 -9.41 3.65
N MET A 172 7.99 -9.11 4.07
CA MET A 172 8.85 -10.07 4.74
C MET A 172 8.46 -10.20 6.21
N TRP A 173 8.88 -11.29 6.84
CA TRP A 173 8.57 -11.54 8.24
C TRP A 173 9.27 -10.53 9.16
N ASP A 174 10.45 -10.03 8.75
CA ASP A 174 11.33 -9.09 9.45
C ASP A 174 11.15 -7.62 9.03
N ASP A 175 10.19 -7.31 8.15
CA ASP A 175 9.70 -5.94 7.87
C ASP A 175 8.92 -5.37 9.07
N GLY A 176 9.31 -5.71 10.31
CA GLY A 176 8.52 -5.55 11.52
C GLY A 176 7.91 -4.14 11.68
N PRO A 177 6.85 -4.01 12.50
CA PRO A 177 6.03 -2.79 12.55
C PRO A 177 6.76 -1.55 13.13
N ILE A 178 8.02 -1.69 13.54
CA ILE A 178 8.84 -0.60 14.07
C ILE A 178 9.17 0.39 12.94
N GLY A 179 8.98 1.68 13.20
CA GLY A 179 9.19 2.75 12.22
C GLY A 179 7.93 3.18 11.46
N GLY A 180 6.79 2.51 11.69
CA GLY A 180 5.48 2.96 11.18
C GLY A 180 5.23 2.72 9.69
N TYR A 181 6.13 2.00 9.01
CA TYR A 181 6.01 1.69 7.59
C TYR A 181 5.14 0.45 7.30
N TYR A 182 5.09 -0.49 8.24
CA TYR A 182 4.41 -1.79 8.08
C TYR A 182 3.40 -2.07 9.20
N PRO A 183 2.46 -1.14 9.49
CA PRO A 183 1.40 -1.43 10.45
C PRO A 183 0.53 -2.59 9.95
N HIS A 184 -0.09 -3.31 10.88
CA HIS A 184 -1.12 -4.28 10.51
C HIS A 184 -2.29 -3.58 9.82
N LEU A 185 -2.82 -4.19 8.77
CA LEU A 185 -3.97 -3.69 8.02
C LEU A 185 -5.26 -4.09 8.71
N SER A 186 -6.16 -3.13 8.89
CA SER A 186 -7.50 -3.37 9.42
C SER A 186 -8.52 -2.40 8.83
N ALA A 187 -9.79 -2.83 8.82
CA ALA A 187 -10.94 -1.98 8.53
C ALA A 187 -11.17 -0.91 9.61
N LEU A 188 -10.64 -1.13 10.82
CA LEU A 188 -10.66 -0.15 11.90
C LEU A 188 -9.24 0.06 12.42
N THR A 189 -8.73 1.28 12.30
CA THR A 189 -7.42 1.65 12.83
C THR A 189 -7.53 2.95 13.62
N ILE A 190 -6.76 3.10 14.68
CA ILE A 190 -6.65 4.35 15.44
C ILE A 190 -5.15 4.71 15.43
N ASN A 191 -4.83 6.00 15.34
CA ASN A 191 -3.45 6.49 15.35
C ASN A 191 -2.56 5.81 14.30
N ARG A 192 -3.08 5.60 13.09
CA ARG A 192 -2.40 4.89 11.99
C ARG A 192 -1.94 3.47 12.39
N ASN A 193 -2.66 2.86 13.33
CA ASN A 193 -2.35 1.58 13.95
C ASN A 193 -0.96 1.53 14.61
N GLY A 194 -0.53 2.65 15.19
CA GLY A 194 0.74 2.81 15.89
C GLY A 194 0.57 3.48 17.25
N VAL A 195 1.59 3.31 18.08
CA VAL A 195 1.78 4.07 19.32
C VAL A 195 3.18 4.65 19.32
N HIS A 196 3.33 5.86 19.83
CA HIS A 196 4.63 6.50 19.96
C HIS A 196 5.32 6.02 21.24
N LEU A 197 6.56 5.56 21.09
CA LEU A 197 7.43 5.18 22.18
C LEU A 197 8.37 6.34 22.52
N ARG A 198 8.24 6.90 23.72
CA ARG A 198 9.19 7.86 24.27
C ARG A 198 10.08 7.15 25.28
N ILE A 199 11.39 7.23 25.05
CA ILE A 199 12.42 6.67 25.93
C ILE A 199 13.20 7.83 26.52
N SER A 200 13.41 7.80 27.84
CA SER A 200 14.21 8.80 28.54
C SER A 200 15.14 8.10 29.55
N PRO A 201 16.30 8.69 29.89
CA PRO A 201 17.20 8.10 30.87
C PRO A 201 16.52 7.98 32.24
N GLY A 202 16.96 6.99 33.01
CA GLY A 202 16.73 6.84 34.44
C GLY A 202 17.39 7.96 35.24
N SER A 203 17.40 7.84 36.57
CA SER A 203 17.93 8.91 37.43
C SER A 203 19.46 8.90 37.52
N LYS A 204 20.08 7.73 37.34
CA LYS A 204 21.51 7.48 37.44
C LYS A 204 21.98 6.52 36.34
N VAL A 205 23.30 6.45 36.14
CA VAL A 205 23.92 5.41 35.32
C VAL A 205 23.52 4.03 35.88
N ASP A 206 23.29 3.07 34.98
CA ASP A 206 22.80 1.72 35.23
C ASP A 206 21.33 1.61 35.69
N ASP A 207 20.64 2.73 35.95
CA ASP A 207 19.19 2.69 36.18
C ASP A 207 18.47 2.26 34.88
N PRO A 208 17.36 1.50 34.97
CA PRO A 208 16.52 1.21 33.81
C PRO A 208 16.06 2.49 33.12
N VAL A 209 16.01 2.49 31.79
CA VAL A 209 15.42 3.60 31.05
C VAL A 209 13.93 3.73 31.35
N ARG A 210 13.40 4.96 31.29
CA ARG A 210 11.98 5.24 31.48
C ARG A 210 11.25 5.19 30.15
N ILE A 211 10.19 4.40 30.10
CA ILE A 211 9.39 4.14 28.92
C ILE A 211 8.00 4.75 29.05
N HIS A 212 7.58 5.51 28.05
CA HIS A 212 6.25 6.08 27.97
C HIS A 212 5.64 5.82 26.59
N LEU A 213 4.42 5.28 26.57
CA LEU A 213 3.63 5.11 25.35
C LEU A 213 2.65 6.27 25.19
N ASP A 214 2.48 6.73 23.95
CA ASP A 214 1.56 7.79 23.58
C ASP A 214 0.73 7.39 22.33
N PRO A 215 -0.59 7.18 22.47
CA PRO A 215 -1.35 7.26 23.71
C PRO A 215 -1.00 6.14 24.69
N PRO A 216 -1.27 6.32 26.00
CA PRO A 216 -1.14 5.26 26.98
C PRO A 216 -2.05 4.07 26.62
N THR A 217 -1.50 2.86 26.64
CA THR A 217 -2.27 1.63 26.37
C THR A 217 -1.77 0.48 27.23
N GLN A 218 -2.70 -0.39 27.63
CA GLN A 218 -2.40 -1.66 28.31
C GLN A 218 -2.35 -2.84 27.33
N HIS A 219 -2.68 -2.61 26.05
CA HIS A 219 -2.72 -3.65 25.02
C HIS A 219 -1.32 -4.07 24.55
N MET A 220 -0.28 -3.32 24.93
CA MET A 220 1.11 -3.64 24.62
C MET A 220 1.89 -3.88 25.91
N LYS A 221 2.48 -5.06 26.03
CA LYS A 221 3.36 -5.42 27.15
C LYS A 221 4.77 -4.91 26.84
N ILE A 222 5.43 -4.31 27.82
CA ILE A 222 6.78 -3.77 27.65
C ILE A 222 7.74 -4.62 28.46
N VAL A 223 8.77 -5.16 27.81
CA VAL A 223 9.93 -5.81 28.42
C VAL A 223 11.09 -4.85 28.23
N ASN A 224 11.64 -4.34 29.34
CA ASN A 224 12.66 -3.29 29.34
C ASN A 224 13.90 -3.77 30.09
N ASP A 225 14.89 -4.23 29.31
CA ASP A 225 16.21 -4.62 29.80
C ASP A 225 17.27 -3.55 29.48
N ALA A 226 16.84 -2.38 28.98
CA ALA A 226 17.72 -1.26 28.66
C ALA A 226 18.07 -0.40 29.89
N THR A 227 19.34 0.01 29.97
CA THR A 227 19.86 0.82 31.09
C THR A 227 20.35 2.19 30.62
N THR A 228 20.58 3.07 31.59
CA THR A 228 21.01 4.44 31.37
C THR A 228 22.53 4.54 31.38
N VAL A 229 23.12 5.19 30.38
CA VAL A 229 24.57 5.48 30.31
C VAL A 229 24.93 6.89 30.75
N GLY A 230 26.22 7.12 30.98
CA GLY A 230 26.75 8.45 31.29
C GLY A 230 26.53 9.44 30.13
N ALA A 231 26.44 10.73 30.45
CA ALA A 231 26.15 11.79 29.47
C ALA A 231 27.15 11.89 28.31
N SER A 232 28.37 11.38 28.48
CA SER A 232 29.42 11.34 27.45
C SER A 232 29.42 10.07 26.60
N GLU A 233 28.61 9.07 26.96
CA GLU A 233 28.53 7.79 26.27
C GLU A 233 27.49 7.81 25.15
N LYS A 234 27.63 6.89 24.20
CA LYS A 234 26.71 6.79 23.06
C LYS A 234 25.55 5.84 23.38
N THR A 235 24.33 6.36 23.26
CA THR A 235 23.11 5.55 23.28
C THR A 235 23.08 4.57 22.10
N ARG A 236 22.76 3.32 22.40
CA ARG A 236 22.55 2.20 21.47
C ARG A 236 21.39 1.36 22.00
N LEU A 237 20.18 1.80 21.68
CA LEU A 237 18.96 1.07 21.99
C LEU A 237 18.56 0.18 20.81
N THR A 238 18.11 -1.03 21.14
CA THR A 238 17.43 -1.93 20.22
C THR A 238 15.98 -2.03 20.64
N ILE A 239 15.07 -1.79 19.70
CA ILE A 239 13.62 -1.87 19.93
C ILE A 239 13.08 -2.92 18.98
N LYS A 240 12.40 -3.92 19.52
CA LYS A 240 11.76 -4.98 18.75
C LYS A 240 10.35 -5.19 19.24
N ARG A 241 9.45 -5.52 18.33
CA ARG A 241 8.15 -6.08 18.68
C ARG A 241 8.18 -7.54 18.29
N GLU A 242 7.79 -8.42 19.21
CA GLU A 242 7.78 -9.85 18.96
C GLU A 242 6.88 -10.17 17.74
N ASP A 243 7.43 -10.94 16.80
CA ASP A 243 6.68 -11.53 15.68
C ASP A 243 5.91 -12.76 16.18
N GLY A 244 4.93 -12.51 17.05
CA GLY A 244 4.03 -13.52 17.60
C GLY A 244 2.59 -13.36 17.09
N PRO A 245 1.66 -14.18 17.61
CA PRO A 245 0.23 -13.90 17.51
C PRO A 245 -0.06 -12.46 17.94
N ILE A 246 -1.08 -11.82 17.36
CA ILE A 246 -1.46 -10.43 17.67
C ILE A 246 -1.68 -10.25 19.18
N GLU A 247 -2.08 -11.31 19.86
CA GLU A 247 -2.35 -11.39 21.28
C GLU A 247 -1.10 -11.25 22.16
N ALA A 248 0.10 -11.52 21.62
CA ALA A 248 1.35 -11.41 22.38
C ALA A 248 1.69 -9.92 22.64
N ASN A 249 1.64 -9.08 21.60
CA ASN A 249 1.92 -7.62 21.65
C ASN A 249 3.01 -7.22 22.65
N ILE A 250 4.17 -7.86 22.54
CA ILE A 250 5.33 -7.59 23.40
C ILE A 250 6.30 -6.66 22.68
N LEU A 251 6.60 -5.53 23.31
CA LEU A 251 7.65 -4.60 22.91
C LEU A 251 8.87 -4.83 23.80
N MET A 252 9.96 -5.26 23.19
CA MET A 252 11.24 -5.53 23.85
C MET A 252 12.20 -4.36 23.59
N ILE A 253 12.83 -3.87 24.65
CA ILE A 253 13.74 -2.74 24.63
C ILE A 253 15.02 -3.15 25.35
N ASP A 254 16.11 -3.21 24.60
CA ASP A 254 17.42 -3.64 25.06
C ASP A 254 18.48 -2.57 24.77
N GLY A 255 19.60 -2.66 25.47
CA GLY A 255 20.79 -1.85 25.20
C GLY A 255 21.03 -0.79 26.27
N VAL A 256 21.76 0.26 25.88
CA VAL A 256 22.33 1.26 26.80
C VAL A 256 22.24 2.65 26.20
#